data_AF-A0A7X6HPV4-F1
#
_entry.id   AF-A0A7X6HPV4-F1
#
_cell.length_a   1.000
_cell.length_b   1.000
_cell.length_c   1.000
_cell.angle_alpha   90.00
_cell.angle_beta   90.00
_cell.angle_gamma   90.00
#
_symmetry.space_group_name_H-M   'P 1'
#
loop_
_entity.id
_entity.type
_entity.pdbx_description
1 polymer ?
#
loop_
_entity_poly.entity_id
_entity_poly.type
_entity_poly.pdbx_seq_one_letter_code
_entity_poly.pdbx_strand_id
1 'polypeptide(L)'
;MKTLSRSRRRISARSRQFIYFIVTLVSALLCVLVLPTRMPGTELLGIGPNWLLIWVVAWSIRRKRTVLGAALVGLTFGFLQDAMTAPWPSHAVSLVAVGILTVLLQKTWSVPADIIERDPIPVALIVFVMALVAETVMGLQFWSTGDRTLMEIWSYHQRVALCSAILSSLWTPVIYFPLNRVWEMTRNLEKS
;
A
#
# COMPACT_ATOMS: atom_id res chain seq x y z
N MET A 1 47.08 -9.51 15.51
CA MET A 1 45.91 -9.56 14.61
C MET A 1 44.96 -8.43 15.01
N LYS A 2 44.82 -7.38 14.19
CA LYS A 2 44.20 -6.10 14.56
C LYS A 2 42.69 -6.25 14.76
N THR A 3 42.21 -5.90 15.95
CA THR A 3 40.80 -5.71 16.28
C THR A 3 40.29 -4.47 15.56
N LEU A 4 39.52 -4.66 14.48
CA LEU A 4 38.79 -3.58 13.81
C LEU A 4 37.68 -3.08 14.75
N SER A 5 37.96 -2.00 15.47
CA SER A 5 36.95 -1.24 16.19
C SER A 5 35.98 -0.64 15.17
N ARG A 6 34.82 -1.28 15.00
CA ARG A 6 33.68 -0.69 14.29
C ARG A 6 33.22 0.52 15.11
N SER A 7 33.70 1.70 14.73
CA SER A 7 33.14 2.99 15.14
C SER A 7 31.66 3.03 14.75
N ARG A 8 30.78 2.71 15.70
CA ARG A 8 29.33 2.94 15.56
C ARG A 8 29.13 4.45 15.63
N ARG A 9 29.00 5.10 14.47
CA ARG A 9 28.53 6.50 14.39
C ARG A 9 27.16 6.59 15.05
N ARG A 10 27.06 7.24 16.21
CA ARG A 10 25.78 7.63 16.81
C ARG A 10 25.12 8.68 15.91
N ILE A 11 24.21 8.24 15.05
CA ILE A 11 23.37 9.13 14.24
C ILE A 11 22.39 9.85 15.18
N SER A 12 22.26 11.18 15.08
CA SER A 12 21.32 11.95 15.90
C SER A 12 19.85 11.56 15.67
N ALA A 13 18.99 11.70 16.67
CA ALA A 13 17.57 11.36 16.56
C ALA A 13 16.86 12.10 15.39
N ARG A 14 17.23 13.37 15.17
CA ARG A 14 16.71 14.20 14.07
C ARG A 14 17.14 13.68 12.69
N SER A 15 18.41 13.28 12.55
CA SER A 15 18.92 12.67 11.32
C SER A 15 18.26 11.31 11.04
N ARG A 16 17.95 10.52 12.08
CA ARG A 16 17.21 9.24 11.93
C ARG A 16 15.80 9.46 11.39
N GLN A 17 15.05 10.39 11.99
CA GLN A 17 13.69 10.73 11.54
C GLN A 17 13.67 11.25 10.10
N PHE A 18 14.67 12.03 9.72
CA PHE A 18 14.84 12.50 8.35
C PHE A 18 15.09 11.38 7.34
N ILE A 19 15.94 10.39 7.68
CA ILE A 19 16.19 9.22 6.81
C ILE A 19 14.91 8.41 6.63
N TYR A 20 14.17 8.14 7.71
CA TYR A 20 12.87 7.45 7.63
C TYR A 20 11.88 8.18 6.73
N PHE A 21 11.81 9.51 6.86
CA PHE A 21 10.95 10.33 6.04
C PHE A 21 11.34 10.26 4.56
N ILE A 22 12.63 10.40 4.23
CA ILE A 22 13.14 10.28 2.86
C ILE A 22 12.82 8.90 2.28
N VAL A 23 13.08 7.81 3.01
CA VAL A 23 12.78 6.46 2.53
C VAL A 23 11.30 6.30 2.22
N THR A 24 10.44 6.80 3.12
CA THR A 24 8.98 6.74 2.94
C THR A 24 8.55 7.58 1.73
N LEU A 25 9.08 8.79 1.59
CA LEU A 25 8.77 9.69 0.48
C LEU A 25 9.24 9.13 -0.86
N VAL A 26 10.48 8.64 -0.95
CA VAL A 26 11.06 8.08 -2.18
C VAL A 26 10.32 6.81 -2.59
N SER A 27 10.03 5.90 -1.65
CA SER A 27 9.28 4.69 -1.99
C SER A 27 7.85 4.98 -2.44
N ALA A 28 7.19 5.97 -1.82
CA ALA A 28 5.89 6.45 -2.26
C ALA A 28 5.95 7.08 -3.66
N LEU A 29 6.90 7.97 -3.90
CA LEU A 29 7.10 8.61 -5.21
C LEU A 29 7.40 7.58 -6.30
N LEU A 30 8.19 6.54 -6.00
CA LEU A 30 8.43 5.45 -6.94
C LEU A 30 7.14 4.70 -7.28
N CYS A 31 6.28 4.41 -6.30
CA CYS A 31 4.98 3.77 -6.57
C CYS A 31 4.07 4.65 -7.45
N VAL A 32 4.12 5.97 -7.27
CA VAL A 32 3.39 6.94 -8.11
C VAL A 32 3.96 6.96 -9.53
N LEU A 33 5.28 6.99 -9.69
CA LEU A 33 5.95 7.05 -11.00
C LEU A 33 5.81 5.77 -11.81
N VAL A 34 5.68 4.62 -11.14
CA VAL A 34 5.46 3.32 -11.79
C VAL A 34 4.00 3.16 -12.26
N LEU A 35 3.07 3.91 -11.67
CA LEU A 35 1.64 3.84 -12.00
C LEU A 35 1.32 4.12 -13.49
N PRO A 36 1.88 5.16 -14.15
CA PRO A 36 1.69 5.37 -15.59
C PRO A 36 2.54 4.42 -16.46
N THR A 37 3.60 3.81 -15.91
CA THR A 37 4.45 2.89 -16.67
C THR A 37 3.77 1.52 -16.73
N ARG A 38 2.91 1.34 -17.73
CA ARG A 38 2.27 0.07 -18.09
C ARG A 38 3.30 -0.91 -18.64
N MET A 39 4.17 -1.42 -17.75
CA MET A 39 5.26 -2.31 -18.13
C MET A 39 4.70 -3.63 -18.71
N PRO A 40 5.35 -4.19 -19.75
CA PRO A 40 4.91 -5.47 -20.32
C PRO A 40 4.94 -6.55 -19.24
N GLY A 41 3.82 -7.24 -19.03
CA GLY A 41 3.67 -8.27 -17.99
C GLY A 41 3.13 -7.77 -16.65
N THR A 42 2.93 -6.47 -16.46
CA THR A 42 2.21 -5.95 -15.27
C THR A 42 0.71 -5.82 -15.51
N GLU A 43 0.21 -6.14 -16.71
CA GLU A 43 -1.21 -5.97 -17.04
C GLU A 43 -1.90 -7.29 -17.34
N LEU A 44 -3.12 -7.41 -16.87
CA LEU A 44 -4.03 -8.49 -17.22
C LEU A 44 -5.30 -7.85 -17.77
N LEU A 45 -5.62 -8.12 -19.04
CA LEU A 45 -6.84 -7.64 -19.69
C LEU A 45 -6.97 -6.09 -19.70
N GLY A 46 -5.84 -5.37 -19.79
CA GLY A 46 -5.79 -3.90 -19.78
C GLY A 46 -5.88 -3.26 -18.39
N ILE A 47 -5.94 -4.08 -17.33
CA ILE A 47 -5.97 -3.67 -15.93
C ILE A 47 -4.58 -3.90 -15.34
N GLY A 48 -4.01 -2.86 -14.71
CA GLY A 48 -2.73 -2.94 -14.00
C GLY A 48 -2.92 -3.11 -12.49
N PRO A 49 -1.85 -3.48 -11.75
CA PRO A 49 -1.86 -3.53 -10.29
C PRO A 49 -2.01 -2.13 -9.70
N ASN A 50 -2.66 -2.07 -8.53
CA ASN A 50 -2.75 -0.84 -7.77
C ASN A 50 -1.53 -0.69 -6.86
N TRP A 51 -0.46 -0.10 -7.42
CA TRP A 51 0.82 0.12 -6.73
C TRP A 51 0.66 0.94 -5.44
N LEU A 52 -0.20 1.95 -5.45
CA LEU A 52 -0.47 2.80 -4.29
C LEU A 52 -1.20 2.05 -3.18
N LEU A 53 -2.16 1.19 -3.54
CA LEU A 53 -2.85 0.34 -2.58
C LEU A 53 -1.88 -0.63 -1.90
N ILE A 54 -1.00 -1.28 -2.66
CA ILE A 54 0.04 -2.17 -2.09
C ILE A 54 0.88 -1.41 -1.08
N TRP A 55 1.32 -0.19 -1.44
CA TRP A 55 2.13 0.64 -0.56
C TRP A 55 1.36 1.05 0.71
N VAL A 56 0.11 1.50 0.57
CA VAL A 56 -0.75 1.91 1.69
C VAL A 56 -0.97 0.74 2.65
N VAL A 57 -1.23 -0.46 2.14
CA VAL A 57 -1.38 -1.68 2.94
C VAL A 57 -0.06 -2.02 3.64
N ALA A 58 1.06 -2.07 2.91
CA ALA A 58 2.38 -2.37 3.47
C ALA A 58 2.80 -1.38 4.57
N TRP A 59 2.48 -0.10 4.40
CA TRP A 59 2.72 0.93 5.40
C TRP A 59 1.80 0.79 6.62
N SER A 60 0.52 0.49 6.39
CA SER A 60 -0.54 0.42 7.42
C SER A 60 -0.48 -0.85 8.28
N ILE A 61 0.06 -1.95 7.76
CA ILE A 61 0.25 -3.21 8.49
C ILE A 61 1.19 -3.06 9.70
N ARG A 62 2.02 -2.02 9.72
CA ARG A 62 3.01 -1.83 10.78
C ARG A 62 2.36 -1.52 12.14
N ARG A 63 2.75 -2.30 13.16
CA ARG A 63 2.18 -2.31 14.52
C ARG A 63 2.04 -0.94 15.22
N LYS A 64 2.86 0.07 14.87
CA LYS A 64 2.82 1.42 15.48
C LYS A 64 1.92 2.42 14.75
N ARG A 65 1.18 2.03 13.71
CA ARG A 65 0.35 2.97 12.92
C ARG A 65 -1.00 3.24 13.57
N THR A 66 -1.45 4.48 13.47
CA THR A 66 -2.75 4.96 13.96
C THR A 66 -3.76 4.97 12.82
N VAL A 67 -5.04 4.82 13.16
CA VAL A 67 -6.14 4.87 12.18
C VAL A 67 -6.15 6.22 11.45
N LEU A 68 -5.99 7.30 12.20
CA LEU A 68 -5.92 8.66 11.65
C LEU A 68 -4.70 8.83 10.72
N GLY A 69 -3.55 8.27 11.07
CA GLY A 69 -2.37 8.30 10.20
C GLY A 69 -2.58 7.54 8.89
N ALA A 70 -3.23 6.38 8.93
CA ALA A 70 -3.56 5.61 7.73
C ALA A 70 -4.63 6.30 6.87
N ALA A 71 -5.62 6.93 7.50
CA ALA A 71 -6.62 7.74 6.79
C ALA A 71 -5.97 8.92 6.07
N LEU A 72 -5.08 9.68 6.73
CA LEU A 72 -4.39 10.81 6.09
C LEU A 72 -3.51 10.37 4.92
N VAL A 73 -2.76 9.28 5.09
CA VAL A 73 -1.92 8.72 4.02
C VAL A 73 -2.78 8.25 2.83
N GLY A 74 -3.86 7.51 3.10
CA GLY A 74 -4.81 7.08 2.08
C GLY A 74 -5.45 8.27 1.35
N LEU A 75 -5.83 9.32 2.08
CA LEU A 75 -6.38 10.55 1.52
C LEU A 75 -5.37 11.25 0.61
N THR A 76 -4.12 11.42 1.07
CA THR A 76 -3.07 12.07 0.27
C THR A 76 -2.76 11.31 -1.01
N PHE A 77 -2.65 9.98 -0.96
CA PHE A 77 -2.37 9.22 -2.17
C PHE A 77 -3.57 9.10 -3.08
N GLY A 78 -4.78 9.03 -2.55
CA GLY A 78 -5.95 8.99 -3.40
C GLY A 78 -6.21 10.30 -4.11
N PHE A 79 -6.01 11.45 -3.45
CA PHE A 79 -6.05 12.73 -4.17
C PHE A 79 -4.91 12.89 -5.17
N LEU A 80 -3.72 12.37 -4.87
CA LEU A 80 -2.62 12.34 -5.82
C LEU A 80 -2.97 11.49 -7.05
N GLN A 81 -3.61 10.34 -6.84
CA GLN A 81 -4.07 9.45 -7.91
C GLN A 81 -5.20 10.08 -8.72
N ASP A 82 -6.17 10.74 -8.06
CA ASP A 82 -7.26 11.48 -8.70
C ASP A 82 -6.72 12.62 -9.57
N ALA A 83 -5.68 13.33 -9.10
CA ALA A 83 -5.01 14.40 -9.86
C ALA A 83 -4.28 13.90 -11.11
N MET A 84 -3.80 12.65 -11.10
CA MET A 84 -3.12 12.03 -12.25
C MET A 84 -4.07 11.37 -13.24
N THR A 85 -5.28 11.00 -12.80
CA THR A 85 -6.21 10.19 -13.59
C THR A 85 -7.51 10.94 -13.82
N ALA A 86 -8.56 10.62 -13.08
CA ALA A 86 -9.83 11.32 -13.10
C ALA A 86 -10.29 11.57 -11.66
N PRO A 87 -10.92 12.73 -11.40
CA PRO A 87 -11.42 13.08 -10.06
C PRO A 87 -12.69 12.33 -9.65
N TRP A 88 -13.37 11.67 -10.59
CA TRP A 88 -14.59 10.90 -10.31
C TRP A 88 -14.59 9.56 -11.06
N PRO A 89 -14.81 8.43 -10.36
CA PRO A 89 -14.94 8.25 -8.90
C PRO A 89 -13.62 8.54 -8.18
N SER A 90 -13.70 8.92 -6.90
CA SER A 90 -12.50 9.29 -6.14
C SER A 90 -11.78 8.08 -5.56
N HIS A 91 -10.50 7.96 -5.88
CA HIS A 91 -9.59 6.98 -5.28
C HIS A 91 -9.31 7.32 -3.81
N ALA A 92 -9.44 8.60 -3.40
CA ALA A 92 -9.28 9.03 -2.01
C ALA A 92 -10.18 8.28 -1.05
N VAL A 93 -11.47 8.11 -1.39
CA VAL A 93 -12.42 7.39 -0.52
C VAL A 93 -12.00 5.92 -0.37
N SER A 94 -11.61 5.27 -1.47
CA SER A 94 -11.18 3.87 -1.47
C SER A 94 -9.89 3.64 -0.67
N LEU A 95 -8.86 4.48 -0.85
CA LEU A 95 -7.57 4.33 -0.16
C LEU A 95 -7.65 4.69 1.33
N VAL A 96 -8.51 5.64 1.70
CA VAL A 96 -8.83 5.89 3.11
C VAL A 96 -9.47 4.65 3.74
N ALA A 97 -10.47 4.05 3.08
CA ALA A 97 -11.14 2.85 3.56
C ALA A 97 -10.14 1.69 3.73
N VAL A 98 -9.28 1.45 2.74
CA VAL A 98 -8.22 0.42 2.80
C VAL A 98 -7.26 0.67 3.95
N GLY A 99 -6.76 1.90 4.12
CA GLY A 99 -5.82 2.24 5.19
C GLY A 99 -6.43 2.01 6.58
N ILE A 100 -7.65 2.49 6.79
CA ILE A 100 -8.38 2.32 8.05
C ILE A 100 -8.62 0.84 8.33
N LEU A 101 -9.20 0.10 7.37
CA LEU A 101 -9.52 -1.31 7.53
C LEU A 101 -8.26 -2.16 7.76
N THR A 102 -7.14 -1.82 7.12
CA THR A 102 -5.87 -2.51 7.35
C THR A 102 -5.38 -2.32 8.79
N VAL A 103 -5.42 -1.10 9.33
CA VAL A 103 -5.04 -0.85 10.73
C VAL A 103 -6.00 -1.54 11.71
N LEU A 104 -7.31 -1.51 11.42
CA LEU A 104 -8.32 -2.18 12.24
C LEU A 104 -8.14 -3.70 12.22
N LEU A 105 -7.87 -4.29 11.06
CA LEU A 105 -7.56 -5.71 10.91
C LEU A 105 -6.37 -6.09 11.80
N GLN A 106 -5.29 -5.30 11.78
CA GLN A 106 -4.12 -5.54 12.62
C GLN A 106 -4.40 -5.44 14.12
N LYS A 107 -5.22 -4.47 14.53
CA LYS A 107 -5.54 -4.24 15.95
C LYS A 107 -6.54 -5.25 16.51
N THR A 108 -7.59 -5.54 15.74
CA THR A 108 -8.72 -6.35 16.20
C THR A 108 -8.43 -7.84 16.02
N TRP A 109 -7.87 -8.26 14.89
CA TRP A 109 -7.63 -9.67 14.61
C TRP A 109 -6.31 -10.18 15.17
N SER A 110 -5.51 -9.30 15.79
CA SER A 110 -4.20 -9.63 16.38
C SER A 110 -3.37 -10.54 15.49
N VAL A 111 -3.34 -10.26 14.17
CA VAL A 111 -2.63 -11.10 13.19
C VAL A 111 -1.19 -11.27 13.70
N PRO A 112 -0.72 -12.51 13.94
CA PRO A 112 0.57 -12.73 14.55
C PRO A 112 1.66 -12.04 13.74
N ALA A 113 2.34 -11.08 14.37
CA ALA A 113 3.32 -10.23 13.68
C ALA A 113 4.50 -11.05 13.13
N ASP A 114 4.77 -12.20 13.74
CA ASP A 114 5.72 -13.20 13.28
C ASP A 114 5.35 -13.79 11.91
N ILE A 115 4.07 -14.01 11.60
CA ILE A 115 3.65 -14.54 10.30
C ILE A 115 3.88 -13.49 9.20
N ILE A 116 3.61 -12.23 9.50
CA ILE A 116 3.79 -11.10 8.58
C ILE A 116 5.27 -10.77 8.34
N GLU A 117 6.11 -10.82 9.38
CA GLU A 117 7.54 -10.52 9.25
C GLU A 117 8.33 -11.67 8.61
N ARG A 118 7.86 -12.93 8.72
CA ARG A 118 8.55 -14.10 8.18
C ARG A 118 8.30 -14.30 6.70
N ASP A 119 7.05 -14.17 6.24
CA ASP A 119 6.66 -14.53 4.88
C ASP A 119 5.87 -13.42 4.19
N PRO A 120 6.05 -13.20 2.87
CA PRO A 120 5.32 -12.19 2.12
C PRO A 120 3.89 -12.62 1.74
N ILE A 121 3.57 -13.92 1.83
CA ILE A 121 2.28 -14.50 1.41
C ILE A 121 1.08 -13.91 2.19
N PRO A 122 1.11 -13.79 3.52
CA PRO A 122 0.02 -13.19 4.29
C PRO A 122 -0.23 -11.73 3.90
N VAL A 123 0.84 -10.98 3.60
CA VAL A 123 0.73 -9.59 3.15
C VAL A 123 0.04 -9.52 1.79
N ALA A 124 0.43 -10.39 0.85
CA ALA A 124 -0.21 -10.51 -0.45
C ALA A 124 -1.71 -10.84 -0.32
N LEU A 125 -2.09 -11.72 0.62
CA LEU A 125 -3.49 -12.04 0.90
C LEU A 125 -4.27 -10.84 1.46
N ILE A 126 -3.66 -10.05 2.35
CA ILE A 126 -4.29 -8.81 2.86
C ILE A 126 -4.47 -7.83 1.70
N VAL A 127 -3.46 -7.64 0.85
CA VAL A 127 -3.56 -6.78 -0.34
C VAL A 127 -4.66 -7.24 -1.27
N PHE A 128 -4.78 -8.56 -1.51
CA PHE A 128 -5.84 -9.13 -2.33
C PHE A 128 -7.23 -8.70 -1.82
N VAL A 129 -7.50 -8.91 -0.53
CA VAL A 129 -8.78 -8.54 0.09
C VAL A 129 -9.00 -7.03 0.04
N MET A 130 -7.97 -6.25 0.36
CA MET A 130 -8.08 -4.78 0.36
C MET A 130 -8.28 -4.21 -1.05
N ALA A 131 -7.73 -4.85 -2.09
CA ALA A 131 -8.01 -4.48 -3.47
C ALA A 131 -9.48 -4.73 -3.83
N LEU A 132 -10.06 -5.87 -3.44
CA LEU A 132 -11.50 -6.09 -3.62
C LEU A 132 -12.34 -5.04 -2.90
N VAL A 133 -11.96 -4.65 -1.68
CA VAL A 133 -12.64 -3.59 -0.93
C VAL A 133 -12.52 -2.24 -1.65
N ALA A 134 -11.33 -1.86 -2.10
CA ALA A 134 -11.12 -0.60 -2.81
C ALA A 134 -11.98 -0.52 -4.08
N GLU A 135 -11.99 -1.59 -4.86
CA GLU A 135 -12.79 -1.71 -6.08
C GLU A 135 -14.27 -1.62 -5.73
N THR A 136 -14.75 -2.38 -4.74
CA THR A 136 -16.15 -2.31 -4.26
C THR A 136 -16.56 -0.90 -3.85
N VAL A 137 -15.69 -0.16 -3.13
CA VAL A 137 -15.94 1.24 -2.75
C VAL A 137 -16.04 2.14 -3.99
N MET A 138 -15.20 1.93 -5.01
CA MET A 138 -15.33 2.66 -6.29
C MET A 138 -16.61 2.26 -7.04
N GLY A 139 -16.99 0.99 -7.03
CA GLY A 139 -18.26 0.50 -7.60
C GLY A 139 -19.48 1.13 -6.93
N LEU A 140 -19.46 1.29 -5.61
CA LEU A 140 -20.50 2.00 -4.86
C LEU A 140 -20.58 3.49 -5.21
N GLN A 141 -19.44 4.15 -5.42
CA GLN A 141 -19.40 5.55 -5.90
C GLN A 141 -20.01 5.68 -7.31
N PHE A 142 -19.71 4.73 -8.21
CA PHE A 142 -20.34 4.69 -9.53
C PHE A 142 -21.86 4.48 -9.42
N TRP A 143 -22.31 3.58 -8.56
CA TRP A 143 -23.73 3.34 -8.34
C TRP A 143 -24.45 4.57 -7.81
N SER A 144 -23.87 5.29 -6.83
CA SER A 144 -24.48 6.51 -6.28
C SER A 144 -24.60 7.65 -7.28
N THR A 145 -23.84 7.62 -8.37
CA THR A 145 -23.88 8.64 -9.43
C THR A 145 -25.07 8.42 -10.40
N GLY A 146 -25.68 7.23 -10.42
CA GLY A 146 -26.96 6.97 -11.12
C GLY A 146 -26.89 6.84 -12.65
N ASP A 147 -25.71 6.97 -13.27
CA ASP A 147 -25.57 7.06 -14.74
C ASP A 147 -25.61 5.71 -15.50
N ARG A 148 -25.57 4.55 -14.83
CA ARG A 148 -25.49 3.23 -15.51
C ARG A 148 -26.30 2.13 -14.85
N THR A 149 -26.76 1.19 -15.66
CA THR A 149 -27.51 -0.01 -15.27
C THR A 149 -26.69 -0.92 -14.35
N LEU A 150 -27.26 -1.29 -13.18
CA LEU A 150 -26.61 -2.12 -12.15
C LEU A 150 -25.99 -3.41 -12.69
N MET A 151 -26.62 -4.03 -13.68
CA MET A 151 -26.18 -5.31 -14.26
C MET A 151 -24.90 -5.18 -15.11
N GLU A 152 -24.76 -4.07 -15.85
CA GLU A 152 -23.56 -3.78 -16.64
C GLU A 152 -22.39 -3.36 -15.75
N ILE A 153 -22.67 -2.58 -14.69
CA ILE A 153 -21.67 -2.24 -13.67
C ILE A 153 -21.15 -3.53 -13.02
N TRP A 154 -22.04 -4.45 -12.63
CA TRP A 154 -21.67 -5.65 -11.88
C TRP A 154 -20.74 -6.60 -12.65
N SER A 155 -21.06 -6.92 -13.91
CA SER A 155 -20.24 -7.82 -14.75
C SER A 155 -18.84 -7.26 -15.02
N TYR A 156 -18.75 -5.99 -15.40
CA TYR A 156 -17.48 -5.33 -15.65
C TYR A 156 -16.67 -5.18 -14.35
N HIS A 157 -17.34 -4.84 -13.25
CA HIS A 157 -16.73 -4.66 -11.94
C HIS A 157 -16.12 -5.94 -11.39
N GLN A 158 -16.79 -7.09 -11.52
CA GLN A 158 -16.23 -8.37 -11.05
C GLN A 158 -14.89 -8.69 -11.72
N ARG A 159 -14.81 -8.47 -13.04
CA ARG A 159 -13.56 -8.67 -13.81
C ARG A 159 -12.48 -7.71 -13.35
N VAL A 160 -12.80 -6.42 -13.22
CA VAL A 160 -11.85 -5.39 -12.79
C VAL A 160 -11.34 -5.67 -11.38
N ALA A 161 -12.25 -5.96 -10.45
CA ALA A 161 -11.91 -6.23 -9.05
C ALA A 161 -11.00 -7.45 -8.90
N LEU A 162 -11.32 -8.56 -9.58
CA LEU A 162 -10.51 -9.77 -9.51
C LEU A 162 -9.14 -9.59 -10.17
N CYS A 163 -9.06 -8.96 -11.35
CA CYS A 163 -7.78 -8.73 -12.01
C CYS A 163 -6.89 -7.80 -11.19
N SER A 164 -7.44 -6.69 -10.68
CA SER A 164 -6.76 -5.73 -9.81
C SER A 164 -6.27 -6.40 -8.53
N ALA A 165 -7.09 -7.23 -7.89
CA ALA A 165 -6.73 -7.95 -6.68
C ALA A 165 -5.64 -9.01 -6.91
N ILE A 166 -5.77 -9.83 -7.96
CA ILE A 166 -4.78 -10.86 -8.31
C ILE A 166 -3.43 -10.20 -8.63
N LEU A 167 -3.41 -9.20 -9.50
CA LEU A 167 -2.18 -8.51 -9.88
C LEU A 167 -1.54 -7.80 -8.68
N SER A 168 -2.34 -7.06 -7.90
CA SER A 168 -1.81 -6.34 -6.73
C SER A 168 -1.21 -7.29 -5.69
N SER A 169 -1.89 -8.41 -5.44
CA SER A 169 -1.39 -9.49 -4.57
C SER A 169 -0.09 -10.10 -5.10
N LEU A 170 -0.03 -10.43 -6.39
CA LEU A 170 1.14 -11.03 -7.03
C LEU A 170 2.37 -10.12 -6.98
N TRP A 171 2.18 -8.82 -7.17
CA TRP A 171 3.26 -7.81 -7.12
C TRP A 171 3.60 -7.34 -5.71
N THR A 172 2.82 -7.74 -4.70
CA THR A 172 3.05 -7.37 -3.30
C THR A 172 4.44 -7.75 -2.79
N PRO A 173 4.95 -8.99 -2.98
CA PRO A 173 6.28 -9.37 -2.48
C PRO A 173 7.40 -8.50 -3.05
N VAL A 174 7.27 -8.10 -4.33
CA VAL A 174 8.27 -7.27 -5.03
C VAL A 174 8.41 -5.89 -4.39
N ILE A 175 7.31 -5.32 -3.91
CA ILE A 175 7.30 -4.02 -3.23
C ILE A 175 7.58 -4.19 -1.73
N TYR A 176 6.87 -5.12 -1.09
CA TYR A 176 6.92 -5.30 0.35
C TYR A 176 8.33 -5.68 0.83
N PHE A 177 9.02 -6.58 0.14
CA PHE A 177 10.34 -7.05 0.55
C PHE A 177 11.40 -5.94 0.68
N PRO A 178 11.67 -5.11 -0.37
CA PRO A 178 12.64 -4.03 -0.26
C PRO A 178 12.21 -2.98 0.76
N LEU A 179 10.91 -2.63 0.81
CA LEU A 179 10.38 -1.68 1.80
C LEU A 179 10.58 -2.18 3.23
N ASN A 180 10.24 -3.43 3.50
CA ASN A 180 10.39 -4.01 4.83
C ASN A 180 11.85 -4.01 5.27
N ARG A 181 12.77 -4.43 4.38
CA ARG A 181 14.20 -4.47 4.65
C ARG A 181 14.80 -3.09 4.94
N VAL A 182 14.47 -2.07 4.13
CA VAL A 182 14.98 -0.71 4.36
C VAL A 182 14.47 -0.16 5.69
N TRP A 183 13.19 -0.35 5.97
CA TRP A 183 12.62 0.10 7.22
C TRP A 183 13.09 -0.68 8.46
N GLU A 184 13.50 -1.94 8.30
CA GLU A 184 14.17 -2.73 9.35
C GLU A 184 15.55 -2.20 9.67
N MET A 185 16.33 -1.85 8.64
CA MET A 185 17.66 -1.25 8.82
C MET A 185 17.56 0.04 9.62
N THR A 186 16.60 0.90 9.29
CA THR A 186 16.36 2.15 10.04
C THR A 186 15.90 1.89 11.48
N ARG A 187 15.15 0.81 11.73
CA ARG A 187 14.70 0.38 13.09
C ARG A 187 15.87 -0.14 13.93
N ASN A 188 16.78 -0.86 13.31
CA ASN A 188 17.98 -1.35 13.98
C ASN A 188 18.96 -0.22 14.31
N LEU A 189 19.03 0.81 13.43
CA LEU A 189 19.75 2.04 13.72
C LEU A 189 19.13 2.83 14.89
N GLU A 190 17.82 2.71 15.13
CA GLU A 190 17.13 3.36 16.24
C GLU A 190 17.45 2.74 17.60
N LYS A 191 17.60 1.40 17.64
CA LYS A 191 17.90 0.64 18.87
C LYS A 191 19.39 0.68 19.31
N SER A 192 20.30 1.17 18.47
CA SER A 192 21.75 1.28 18.75
C SER A 192 22.19 2.71 19.06
#